data_AF-A0A9P6XDB2-F1
#
_entry.id   AF-A0A9P6XDB2-F1
#
_cell.length_a   1.000
_cell.length_b   1.000
_cell.length_c   1.000
_cell.angle_alpha   90.00
_cell.angle_beta   90.00
_cell.angle_gamma   90.00
#
_symmetry.space_group_name_H-M   'P 1'
#
loop_
_entity.id
_entity.type
_entity.pdbx_description
1 polymer ?
#
loop_
_entity_poly.entity_id
_entity_poly.type
_entity_poly.pdbx_seq_one_letter_code
_entity_poly.pdbx_strand_id
1 'polypeptide(L)'
;MSATTDRTQRPLLSKSKKLNSLHSKSSPTLNFDESHSLVSLLPLSKQHVTNSLVVVQNGIPYCKFTIDLRALKGEKLIQEIRKLVSSLFPNFASSHSLKHEFKLDRVSGAMTNAVYFVTIGSKRMLLRVYGIGCEQILDRDKELDWLSRLSRLNIGPSLLGTFDNGRFEEYLESTTLTWHDLRDPFISAQIASRLNQLHSIVDAFPPAENESLEVWQNIDKWYHSLESEILSTLKKNPVWAKMIEQRLDLSQLHKDIETCKSILNTLSTPTVFAHNDTQYGNILKIENTDELVVIDFEYSGYNPRGYDIANHFCEWMYDYHSSEPAKMNHKSYPTHKEQVRFLTAYDKHHVTELLQEVELWKMACHLFWGLWGLVQASQSEIDFDYFGYSLERLSVFKQELDAKTTQVA
;
A
#
# COMPACT_ATOMS: atom_id res chain seq x y z
N MET A 1 37.67 24.66 -42.00
CA MET A 1 37.46 25.61 -43.12
C MET A 1 36.07 25.33 -43.70
N SER A 2 35.07 26.15 -43.32
CA SER A 2 34.29 27.06 -44.20
C SER A 2 33.36 26.31 -45.19
N ALA A 3 32.04 26.20 -44.95
CA ALA A 3 30.96 27.15 -45.28
C ALA A 3 30.88 27.38 -46.82
N THR A 4 29.76 27.18 -47.55
CA THR A 4 28.43 27.81 -47.42
C THR A 4 27.39 27.19 -48.40
N THR A 5 26.13 27.08 -47.94
CA THR A 5 24.79 27.34 -48.58
C THR A 5 24.60 27.36 -50.11
N ASP A 6 23.48 26.85 -50.66
CA ASP A 6 22.19 27.57 -50.79
C ASP A 6 21.02 26.71 -51.35
N ARG A 7 19.81 27.25 -51.15
CA ARG A 7 18.39 26.89 -51.34
C ARG A 7 17.91 26.34 -52.70
N THR A 8 16.77 25.64 -52.63
CA THR A 8 15.57 25.94 -53.44
C THR A 8 14.28 25.77 -52.63
N GLN A 9 13.33 26.69 -52.84
CA GLN A 9 12.11 26.97 -52.08
C GLN A 9 10.82 26.40 -52.72
N ARG A 10 9.86 25.96 -51.85
CA ARG A 10 8.37 26.21 -51.79
C ARG A 10 7.46 25.90 -53.02
N PRO A 11 6.12 25.66 -52.86
CA PRO A 11 5.23 26.39 -51.93
C PRO A 11 4.07 25.66 -51.20
N LEU A 12 3.57 26.42 -50.22
CA LEU A 12 2.35 26.29 -49.42
C LEU A 12 1.07 26.38 -50.26
N LEU A 13 0.00 25.71 -49.81
CA LEU A 13 -1.38 26.16 -50.02
C LEU A 13 -2.25 25.78 -48.81
N SER A 14 -2.62 26.82 -48.06
CA SER A 14 -3.71 26.82 -47.09
C SER A 14 -5.05 26.92 -47.81
N LYS A 15 -6.12 26.37 -47.23
CA LYS A 15 -7.48 26.91 -47.41
C LYS A 15 -8.36 26.53 -46.23
N SER A 16 -8.73 27.56 -45.47
CA SER A 16 -9.81 27.60 -44.52
C SER A 16 -11.16 27.49 -45.23
N LYS A 17 -12.16 26.90 -44.56
CA LYS A 17 -13.57 27.24 -44.75
C LYS A 17 -14.30 27.14 -43.40
N LYS A 18 -14.66 28.30 -42.86
CA LYS A 18 -15.81 28.48 -41.97
C LYS A 18 -17.08 28.19 -42.76
N LEU A 19 -18.09 27.59 -42.13
CA LEU A 19 -19.49 27.94 -42.40
C LEU A 19 -20.33 27.72 -41.13
N ASN A 20 -21.15 28.71 -40.81
CA ASN A 20 -22.04 28.80 -39.65
C ASN A 20 -23.34 28.02 -39.85
N SER A 21 -23.92 27.60 -38.71
CA SER A 21 -25.34 27.49 -38.31
C SER A 21 -26.39 26.99 -39.29
N LEU A 22 -27.18 25.99 -38.85
CA LEU A 22 -28.63 26.13 -38.62
C LEU A 22 -29.23 24.86 -37.97
N HIS A 23 -30.27 25.12 -37.16
CA HIS A 23 -31.14 24.22 -36.40
C HIS A 23 -31.56 22.91 -37.10
N SER A 24 -31.70 21.81 -36.33
CA SER A 24 -33.02 21.32 -35.89
C SER A 24 -32.96 19.96 -35.17
N LYS A 25 -33.49 19.97 -33.94
CA LYS A 25 -34.38 18.99 -33.27
C LYS A 25 -34.11 17.47 -33.31
N SER A 26 -34.31 16.93 -32.09
CA SER A 26 -34.91 15.65 -31.68
C SER A 26 -34.09 14.36 -31.74
N SER A 27 -33.79 13.84 -30.54
CA SER A 27 -33.99 12.43 -30.15
C SER A 27 -33.83 12.29 -28.62
N PRO A 28 -34.42 11.24 -28.00
CA PRO A 28 -35.32 11.44 -26.86
C PRO A 28 -34.71 11.10 -25.49
N THR A 29 -35.25 11.76 -24.47
CA THR A 29 -35.16 11.43 -23.04
C THR A 29 -36.01 10.18 -22.74
N LEU A 30 -35.39 9.16 -22.14
CA LEU A 30 -36.11 8.07 -21.48
C LEU A 30 -36.09 8.33 -19.97
N ASN A 31 -37.28 8.65 -19.45
CA ASN A 31 -37.62 8.66 -18.03
C ASN A 31 -37.46 7.25 -17.45
N PHE A 32 -36.85 7.15 -16.26
CA PHE A 32 -37.12 6.02 -15.37
C PHE A 32 -37.94 6.54 -14.18
N ASP A 33 -39.15 6.00 -14.13
CA ASP A 33 -40.22 6.30 -13.20
C ASP A 33 -39.90 5.81 -11.79
N GLU A 34 -40.19 6.66 -10.80
CA GLU A 34 -40.23 6.30 -9.39
C GLU A 34 -41.48 5.45 -9.13
N SER A 35 -41.30 4.22 -8.66
CA SER A 35 -42.37 3.52 -7.95
C SER A 35 -41.81 2.80 -6.73
N HIS A 36 -41.80 3.52 -5.61
CA HIS A 36 -41.72 2.95 -4.28
C HIS A 36 -42.97 2.08 -4.04
N SER A 37 -42.78 0.76 -3.89
CA SER A 37 -43.77 -0.07 -3.20
C SER A 37 -43.17 -0.57 -1.87
N LEU A 38 -43.84 -0.16 -0.80
CA LEU A 38 -43.63 -0.60 0.57
C LEU A 38 -43.97 -2.10 0.65
N VAL A 39 -42.97 -2.94 0.91
CA VAL A 39 -43.21 -4.31 1.38
C VAL A 39 -42.75 -4.43 2.83
N SER A 40 -43.74 -4.80 3.63
CA SER A 40 -43.82 -4.99 5.07
C SER A 40 -42.61 -5.65 5.75
N LEU A 41 -42.23 -5.05 6.88
CA LEU A 41 -41.46 -5.64 7.98
C LEU A 41 -42.18 -6.85 8.60
N LEU A 42 -41.54 -8.02 8.56
CA LEU A 42 -41.84 -9.16 9.45
C LEU A 42 -40.52 -9.83 9.89
N PRO A 43 -40.50 -10.47 11.07
CA PRO A 43 -39.29 -10.61 11.89
C PRO A 43 -38.34 -11.72 11.43
N LEU A 44 -37.04 -11.42 11.52
CA LEU A 44 -35.92 -12.34 11.34
C LEU A 44 -36.04 -13.53 12.30
N SER A 45 -36.52 -14.65 11.79
CA SER A 45 -36.38 -15.96 12.43
C SER A 45 -35.45 -16.84 11.59
N LYS A 46 -34.54 -17.49 12.31
CA LYS A 46 -33.45 -18.37 11.87
C LYS A 46 -33.72 -19.11 10.56
N GLN A 47 -33.01 -18.73 9.51
CA GLN A 47 -32.78 -19.59 8.34
C GLN A 47 -31.28 -19.83 8.19
N HIS A 48 -30.83 -21.00 8.63
CA HIS A 48 -29.60 -21.61 8.14
C HIS A 48 -29.86 -22.05 6.71
N VAL A 49 -29.34 -21.32 5.73
CA VAL A 49 -29.28 -21.76 4.33
C VAL A 49 -27.83 -22.01 3.96
N THR A 50 -27.46 -23.29 3.96
CA THR A 50 -26.23 -23.83 3.37
C THR A 50 -26.43 -23.93 1.86
N ASN A 51 -25.94 -22.94 1.12
CA ASN A 51 -25.48 -23.04 -0.27
C ASN A 51 -24.87 -21.69 -0.65
N SER A 52 -23.67 -21.42 -0.17
CA SER A 52 -22.92 -20.23 -0.58
C SER A 52 -22.56 -20.40 -2.05
N LEU A 53 -23.22 -19.64 -2.93
CA LEU A 53 -22.88 -19.58 -4.35
C LEU A 53 -21.45 -19.05 -4.47
N VAL A 54 -20.54 -19.88 -4.99
CA VAL A 54 -19.18 -19.46 -5.32
C VAL A 54 -19.23 -18.83 -6.70
N VAL A 55 -18.78 -17.58 -6.80
CA VAL A 55 -18.68 -16.84 -8.06
C VAL A 55 -17.21 -16.62 -8.33
N VAL A 56 -16.81 -16.59 -9.61
CA VAL A 56 -15.44 -16.23 -9.98
C VAL A 56 -15.41 -14.73 -10.27
N GLN A 57 -14.65 -13.97 -9.47
CA GLN A 57 -14.42 -12.54 -9.67
C GLN A 57 -12.96 -12.35 -10.11
N ASN A 58 -12.75 -11.77 -11.30
CA ASN A 58 -11.40 -11.55 -11.86
C ASN A 58 -10.50 -12.81 -11.93
N GLY A 59 -11.10 -13.99 -12.09
CA GLY A 59 -10.38 -15.28 -12.10
C GLY A 59 -10.16 -15.90 -10.71
N ILE A 60 -10.60 -15.22 -9.64
CA ILE A 60 -10.45 -15.65 -8.25
C ILE A 60 -11.79 -16.15 -7.71
N PRO A 61 -11.85 -17.35 -7.09
CA PRO A 61 -13.06 -17.83 -6.41
C PRO A 61 -13.46 -16.91 -5.25
N TYR A 62 -14.71 -16.47 -5.23
CA TYR A 62 -15.32 -15.68 -4.17
C TYR A 62 -16.49 -16.45 -3.54
N CYS A 63 -16.59 -16.43 -2.22
CA CYS A 63 -17.68 -17.04 -1.46
C CYS A 63 -18.28 -16.00 -0.50
N LYS A 64 -19.60 -15.78 -0.59
CA LYS A 64 -20.31 -14.93 0.38
C LYS A 64 -20.37 -15.62 1.74
N PHE A 65 -19.45 -15.23 2.62
CA PHE A 65 -19.21 -15.83 3.93
C PHE A 65 -18.45 -14.84 4.83
N THR A 66 -18.82 -14.79 6.11
CA THR A 66 -18.16 -13.91 7.09
C THR A 66 -17.69 -14.72 8.30
N ILE A 67 -16.44 -14.52 8.72
CA ILE A 67 -15.87 -15.12 9.93
C ILE A 67 -15.90 -14.09 11.07
N ASP A 68 -16.77 -14.29 12.08
CA ASP A 68 -16.74 -13.48 13.31
C ASP A 68 -15.83 -14.10 14.36
N LEU A 69 -14.58 -13.61 14.44
CA LEU A 69 -13.57 -14.09 15.38
C LEU A 69 -13.89 -13.76 16.86
N ARG A 70 -14.87 -12.89 17.14
CA ARG A 70 -15.33 -12.64 18.52
C ARG A 70 -16.21 -13.78 19.01
N ALA A 71 -17.02 -14.35 18.11
CA ALA A 71 -17.96 -15.42 18.40
C ALA A 71 -17.39 -16.82 18.17
N LEU A 72 -16.50 -16.97 17.17
CA LEU A 72 -15.93 -18.26 16.76
C LEU A 72 -14.54 -18.47 17.35
N LYS A 73 -14.39 -19.51 18.17
CA LYS A 73 -13.12 -19.94 18.77
C LYS A 73 -12.99 -21.45 18.75
N GLY A 74 -11.75 -21.95 18.78
CA GLY A 74 -11.44 -23.38 18.84
C GLY A 74 -12.11 -24.18 17.73
N GLU A 75 -12.74 -25.31 18.08
CA GLU A 75 -13.35 -26.22 17.10
C GLU A 75 -14.47 -25.60 16.25
N LYS A 76 -15.23 -24.64 16.81
CA LYS A 76 -16.27 -23.96 16.02
C LYS A 76 -15.66 -23.16 14.86
N LEU A 77 -14.56 -22.47 15.12
CA LEU A 77 -13.82 -21.72 14.09
C LEU A 77 -13.26 -22.67 13.02
N ILE A 78 -12.67 -23.79 13.45
CA ILE A 78 -12.13 -24.82 12.55
C ILE A 78 -13.23 -25.38 11.65
N GLN A 79 -14.41 -25.68 12.19
CA GLN A 79 -15.54 -26.21 11.40
C GLN A 79 -16.05 -25.21 10.36
N GLU A 80 -16.18 -23.93 10.72
CA GLU A 80 -16.60 -22.90 9.76
C GLU A 80 -15.56 -22.66 8.67
N ILE A 81 -14.26 -22.64 9.01
CA ILE A 81 -13.19 -22.52 8.00
C ILE A 81 -13.16 -23.76 7.10
N ARG A 82 -13.37 -24.98 7.61
CA ARG A 82 -13.48 -26.18 6.77
C ARG A 82 -14.62 -26.09 5.76
N LYS A 83 -15.78 -25.55 6.16
CA LYS A 83 -16.90 -25.32 5.23
C LYS A 83 -16.52 -24.31 4.15
N LEU A 84 -15.89 -23.21 4.55
CA LEU A 84 -15.44 -22.17 3.62
C LEU A 84 -14.42 -22.72 2.61
N VAL A 85 -13.43 -23.49 3.07
CA VAL A 85 -12.45 -24.19 2.21
C VAL A 85 -13.16 -25.14 1.25
N SER A 86 -14.13 -25.93 1.73
CA SER A 86 -14.89 -26.85 0.89
C SER A 86 -15.69 -26.12 -0.21
N SER A 87 -16.17 -24.91 0.06
CA SER A 87 -16.85 -24.08 -0.92
C SER A 87 -15.87 -23.49 -1.94
N LEU A 88 -14.85 -22.76 -1.47
CA LEU A 88 -13.90 -22.04 -2.33
C LEU A 88 -13.03 -22.99 -3.17
N PHE A 89 -12.72 -24.18 -2.64
CA PHE A 89 -11.80 -25.13 -3.25
C PHE A 89 -12.46 -26.51 -3.38
N PRO A 90 -13.33 -26.72 -4.38
CA PRO A 90 -14.08 -27.97 -4.56
C PRO A 90 -13.20 -29.23 -4.65
N ASN A 91 -11.96 -29.08 -5.14
CA ASN A 91 -10.97 -30.16 -5.19
C ASN A 91 -10.65 -30.76 -3.81
N PHE A 92 -10.80 -29.98 -2.73
CA PHE A 92 -10.62 -30.47 -1.36
C PHE A 92 -11.91 -30.99 -0.72
N ALA A 93 -13.10 -30.63 -1.24
CA ALA A 93 -14.40 -30.84 -0.60
C ALA A 93 -14.68 -32.32 -0.23
N SER A 94 -14.24 -33.24 -1.08
CA SER A 94 -14.41 -34.69 -0.85
C SER A 94 -13.13 -35.40 -0.38
N SER A 95 -12.06 -34.66 -0.12
CA SER A 95 -10.76 -35.25 0.22
C SER A 95 -10.76 -35.85 1.63
N HIS A 96 -10.12 -37.01 1.79
CA HIS A 96 -9.85 -37.59 3.10
C HIS A 96 -9.06 -36.62 3.99
N SER A 97 -8.10 -35.91 3.39
CA SER A 97 -7.26 -34.93 4.06
C SER A 97 -8.04 -33.76 4.66
N LEU A 98 -9.10 -33.24 4.02
CA LEU A 98 -9.94 -32.19 4.61
C LEU A 98 -10.66 -32.66 5.88
N LYS A 99 -11.02 -33.95 5.95
CA LYS A 99 -11.72 -34.55 7.09
C LYS A 99 -10.79 -34.92 8.24
N HIS A 100 -9.59 -35.43 7.94
CA HIS A 100 -8.72 -36.07 8.93
C HIS A 100 -7.33 -35.42 9.09
N GLU A 101 -6.90 -34.58 8.15
CA GLU A 101 -5.56 -33.96 8.10
C GLU A 101 -5.64 -32.44 7.97
N PHE A 102 -6.71 -31.84 8.52
CA PHE A 102 -6.90 -30.40 8.53
C PHE A 102 -6.37 -29.79 9.82
N LYS A 103 -5.43 -28.84 9.70
CA LYS A 103 -4.89 -28.05 10.81
C LYS A 103 -5.05 -26.56 10.55
N LEU A 104 -5.29 -25.83 11.64
CA LEU A 104 -5.44 -24.38 11.63
C LEU A 104 -4.55 -23.81 12.74
N ASP A 105 -3.49 -23.13 12.36
CA ASP A 105 -2.51 -22.58 13.29
C ASP A 105 -2.53 -21.05 13.20
N ARG A 106 -2.70 -20.36 14.35
CA ARG A 106 -2.68 -18.90 14.38
C ARG A 106 -1.24 -18.41 14.21
N VAL A 107 -1.04 -17.44 13.32
CA VAL A 107 0.23 -16.71 13.21
C VAL A 107 0.24 -15.58 14.22
N SER A 108 1.27 -15.54 15.06
CA SER A 108 1.53 -14.46 16.02
C SER A 108 2.22 -13.27 15.35
N GLY A 109 1.99 -12.04 15.83
CA GLY A 109 2.70 -10.84 15.39
C GLY A 109 2.04 -10.05 14.25
N ALA A 110 0.96 -10.56 13.64
CA ALA A 110 0.18 -9.78 12.67
C ALA A 110 -0.61 -8.66 13.39
N MET A 111 -0.37 -7.42 12.97
CA MET A 111 -0.80 -6.19 13.63
C MET A 111 -2.23 -5.76 13.24
N THR A 112 -2.55 -5.83 11.94
CA THR A 112 -3.83 -5.35 11.35
C THR A 112 -4.80 -6.48 11.01
N ASN A 113 -4.30 -7.69 10.78
CA ASN A 113 -5.08 -8.82 10.27
C ASN A 113 -4.93 -10.06 11.15
N ALA A 114 -6.00 -10.85 11.26
CA ALA A 114 -5.94 -12.16 11.86
C ALA A 114 -5.44 -13.20 10.83
N VAL A 115 -4.19 -13.62 10.97
CA VAL A 115 -3.53 -14.53 10.01
C VAL A 115 -3.45 -15.96 10.56
N TYR A 116 -3.81 -16.94 9.74
CA TYR A 116 -3.75 -18.36 10.07
C TYR A 116 -3.07 -19.15 8.97
N PHE A 117 -2.30 -20.18 9.35
CA PHE A 117 -1.95 -21.26 8.45
C PHE A 117 -3.08 -22.27 8.36
N VAL A 118 -3.49 -22.58 7.15
CA VAL A 118 -4.47 -23.63 6.85
C VAL A 118 -3.73 -24.76 6.14
N THR A 119 -3.59 -25.90 6.83
CA THR A 119 -2.88 -27.08 6.30
C THR A 119 -3.89 -28.19 6.03
N ILE A 120 -3.87 -28.75 4.82
CA ILE A 120 -4.73 -29.83 4.36
C ILE A 120 -3.84 -30.90 3.71
N GLY A 121 -3.54 -31.97 4.45
CA GLY A 121 -2.55 -32.96 4.02
C GLY A 121 -1.16 -32.31 3.85
N SER A 122 -0.60 -32.34 2.65
CA SER A 122 0.69 -31.69 2.33
C SER A 122 0.56 -30.24 1.85
N LYS A 123 -0.65 -29.74 1.60
CA LYS A 123 -0.85 -28.38 1.09
C LYS A 123 -1.05 -27.40 2.24
N ARG A 124 -0.37 -26.26 2.16
CA ARG A 124 -0.46 -25.18 3.15
C ARG A 124 -0.84 -23.88 2.45
N MET A 125 -1.71 -23.11 3.09
CA MET A 125 -2.21 -21.81 2.61
C MET A 125 -2.23 -20.82 3.76
N LEU A 126 -2.22 -19.53 3.44
CA LEU A 126 -2.46 -18.46 4.39
C LEU A 126 -3.93 -18.03 4.33
N LEU A 127 -4.57 -17.91 5.48
CA LEU A 127 -5.89 -17.32 5.65
C LEU A 127 -5.74 -16.01 6.39
N ARG A 128 -6.15 -14.91 5.76
CA ARG A 128 -6.25 -13.58 6.39
C ARG A 128 -7.72 -13.26 6.64
N VAL A 129 -8.05 -12.95 7.88
CA VAL A 129 -9.38 -12.46 8.28
C VAL A 129 -9.22 -11.03 8.76
N TYR A 130 -9.94 -10.10 8.14
CA TYR A 130 -9.85 -8.68 8.45
C TYR A 130 -10.48 -8.39 9.80
N GLY A 131 -9.76 -7.60 10.62
CA GLY A 131 -10.26 -7.09 11.90
C GLY A 131 -11.28 -5.95 11.70
N ILE A 132 -12.11 -5.73 12.72
CA ILE A 132 -13.01 -4.56 12.77
C ILE A 132 -12.16 -3.34 13.15
N GLY A 133 -12.24 -2.24 12.40
CA GLY A 133 -11.63 -0.95 12.77
C GLY A 133 -10.42 -0.49 11.92
N CYS A 134 -9.98 -1.26 10.92
CA CYS A 134 -8.88 -0.83 10.03
C CYS A 134 -9.34 -0.05 8.78
N GLU A 135 -10.65 0.11 8.58
CA GLU A 135 -11.26 0.75 7.41
C GLU A 135 -10.86 2.23 7.27
N GLN A 136 -10.53 2.89 8.38
CA GLN A 136 -10.07 4.28 8.38
C GLN A 136 -8.64 4.44 7.83
N ILE A 137 -7.83 3.39 7.76
CA ILE A 137 -6.45 3.47 7.24
C ILE A 137 -6.37 2.81 5.85
N LEU A 138 -7.04 1.69 5.65
CA LEU A 138 -6.78 0.80 4.50
C LEU A 138 -8.02 0.66 3.61
N ASP A 139 -7.83 0.90 2.31
CA ASP A 139 -8.84 0.64 1.29
C ASP A 139 -8.73 -0.82 0.83
N ARG A 140 -9.60 -1.68 1.38
CA ARG A 140 -9.55 -3.13 1.16
C ARG A 140 -10.00 -3.54 -0.24
N ASP A 141 -10.91 -2.78 -0.85
CA ASP A 141 -11.37 -3.07 -2.21
C ASP A 141 -10.24 -2.78 -3.21
N LYS A 142 -9.52 -1.68 -2.99
CA LYS A 142 -8.32 -1.34 -3.75
C LYS A 142 -7.18 -2.34 -3.55
N GLU A 143 -6.91 -2.74 -2.29
CA GLU A 143 -5.92 -3.78 -1.99
C GLU A 143 -6.25 -5.08 -2.73
N LEU A 144 -7.51 -5.53 -2.68
CA LEU A 144 -7.95 -6.74 -3.37
C LEU A 144 -7.85 -6.62 -4.90
N ASP A 145 -8.16 -5.46 -5.48
CA ASP A 145 -7.99 -5.23 -6.93
C ASP A 145 -6.51 -5.37 -7.33
N TRP A 146 -5.59 -4.75 -6.57
CA TRP A 146 -4.16 -4.88 -6.82
C TRP A 146 -3.67 -6.31 -6.64
N LEU A 147 -4.01 -6.98 -5.54
CA LEU A 147 -3.64 -8.39 -5.31
C LEU A 147 -4.15 -9.30 -6.44
N SER A 148 -5.35 -9.06 -6.96
CA SER A 148 -5.88 -9.81 -8.11
C SER A 148 -5.05 -9.59 -9.37
N ARG A 149 -4.64 -8.35 -9.66
CA ARG A 149 -3.76 -8.02 -10.81
C ARG A 149 -2.37 -8.63 -10.66
N LEU A 150 -1.77 -8.52 -9.48
CA LEU A 150 -0.44 -9.03 -9.16
C LEU A 150 -0.38 -10.55 -9.26
N SER A 151 -1.40 -11.24 -8.73
CA SER A 151 -1.56 -12.69 -8.84
C SER A 151 -1.53 -13.16 -10.30
N ARG A 152 -2.17 -12.43 -11.22
CA ARG A 152 -2.17 -12.74 -12.67
C ARG A 152 -0.81 -12.53 -13.34
N LEU A 153 0.05 -11.69 -12.76
CA LEU A 153 1.42 -11.47 -13.23
C LEU A 153 2.43 -12.41 -12.53
N ASN A 154 1.97 -13.29 -11.62
CA ASN A 154 2.81 -14.10 -10.74
C ASN A 154 3.79 -13.24 -9.89
N ILE A 155 3.30 -12.10 -9.40
CA ILE A 155 4.05 -11.20 -8.53
C ILE A 155 3.47 -11.33 -7.11
N GLY A 156 4.33 -11.70 -6.15
CA GLY A 156 3.88 -11.99 -4.79
C GLY A 156 3.14 -13.33 -4.68
N PRO A 157 2.59 -13.65 -3.50
CA PRO A 157 1.78 -14.83 -3.28
C PRO A 157 0.51 -14.81 -4.13
N SER A 158 0.15 -15.94 -4.72
CA SER A 158 -1.08 -16.07 -5.49
C SER A 158 -2.32 -15.87 -4.60
N LEU A 159 -3.26 -15.04 -5.04
CA LEU A 159 -4.58 -14.94 -4.40
C LEU A 159 -5.39 -16.19 -4.77
N LEU A 160 -5.73 -17.02 -3.78
CA LEU A 160 -6.38 -18.31 -4.02
C LEU A 160 -7.91 -18.24 -3.95
N GLY A 161 -8.45 -17.35 -3.11
CA GLY A 161 -9.88 -17.14 -2.97
C GLY A 161 -10.23 -16.05 -1.97
N THR A 162 -11.41 -15.45 -2.09
CA THR A 162 -11.88 -14.33 -1.25
C THR A 162 -13.25 -14.61 -0.63
N PHE A 163 -13.55 -13.89 0.45
CA PHE A 163 -14.85 -13.90 1.14
C PHE A 163 -15.10 -12.53 1.78
N ASP A 164 -16.27 -12.32 2.38
CA ASP A 164 -16.76 -10.98 2.76
C ASP A 164 -15.82 -10.21 3.68
N ASN A 165 -15.04 -10.91 4.52
CA ASN A 165 -14.10 -10.28 5.44
C ASN A 165 -12.73 -10.96 5.47
N GLY A 166 -12.26 -11.45 4.31
CA GLY A 166 -10.92 -11.99 4.23
C GLY A 166 -10.59 -12.70 2.92
N ARG A 167 -9.44 -13.37 2.93
CA ARG A 167 -8.87 -14.02 1.74
C ARG A 167 -7.95 -15.19 2.09
N PHE A 168 -7.79 -16.07 1.11
CA PHE A 168 -6.79 -17.13 1.08
C PHE A 168 -5.68 -16.77 0.10
N GLU A 169 -4.44 -16.91 0.55
CA GLU A 169 -3.23 -16.68 -0.22
C GLU A 169 -2.39 -17.97 -0.27
N GLU A 170 -1.59 -18.07 -1.33
CA GLU A 170 -0.49 -19.02 -1.38
C GLU A 170 0.44 -18.85 -0.18
N TYR A 171 0.87 -19.97 0.39
CA TYR A 171 1.95 -19.96 1.37
C TYR A 171 3.28 -20.16 0.66
N LEU A 172 4.18 -19.19 0.81
CA LEU A 172 5.55 -19.28 0.31
C LEU A 172 6.46 -19.78 1.43
N GLU A 173 7.13 -20.92 1.21
CA GLU A 173 8.19 -21.41 2.09
C GLU A 173 9.36 -20.45 2.04
N SER A 174 9.50 -19.65 3.11
CA SER A 174 10.32 -18.46 3.10
C SER A 174 10.65 -17.97 4.51
N THR A 175 11.66 -17.11 4.59
CA THR A 175 12.02 -16.36 5.78
C THR A 175 11.89 -14.87 5.50
N THR A 176 11.41 -14.10 6.47
CA THR A 176 11.39 -12.64 6.37
C THR A 176 12.80 -12.09 6.50
N LEU A 177 13.14 -11.05 5.72
CA LEU A 177 14.40 -10.35 5.91
C LEU A 177 14.47 -9.71 7.30
N THR A 178 15.69 -9.43 7.72
CA THR A 178 16.00 -8.72 8.96
C THR A 178 16.57 -7.34 8.64
N TRP A 179 16.68 -6.52 9.68
CA TRP A 179 17.32 -5.22 9.61
C TRP A 179 18.77 -5.28 9.06
N HIS A 180 19.49 -6.36 9.31
CA HIS A 180 20.86 -6.54 8.84
C HIS A 180 20.91 -6.86 7.34
N ASP A 181 19.92 -7.61 6.84
CA ASP A 181 19.87 -8.06 5.44
C ASP A 181 19.74 -6.89 4.45
N LEU A 182 19.06 -5.81 4.85
CA LEU A 182 18.92 -4.61 4.02
C LEU A 182 20.27 -4.05 3.56
N ARG A 183 21.30 -4.17 4.40
CA ARG A 183 22.65 -3.63 4.16
C ARG A 183 23.57 -4.58 3.41
N ASP A 184 23.24 -5.86 3.39
CA ASP A 184 24.04 -6.83 2.65
C ASP A 184 24.09 -6.41 1.17
N PRO A 185 25.27 -6.22 0.57
CA PRO A 185 25.37 -5.69 -0.78
C PRO A 185 24.65 -6.52 -1.84
N PHE A 186 24.56 -7.84 -1.65
CA PHE A 186 23.91 -8.75 -2.59
C PHE A 186 22.39 -8.70 -2.43
N ILE A 187 21.89 -8.81 -1.19
CA ILE A 187 20.45 -8.70 -0.91
C ILE A 187 19.93 -7.31 -1.31
N SER A 188 20.64 -6.24 -0.94
CA SER A 188 20.31 -4.86 -1.30
C SER A 188 20.16 -4.66 -2.82
N ALA A 189 21.07 -5.24 -3.61
CA ALA A 189 20.98 -5.18 -5.07
C ALA A 189 19.79 -5.99 -5.62
N GLN A 190 19.46 -7.13 -5.01
CA GLN A 190 18.27 -7.90 -5.37
C GLN A 190 16.97 -7.14 -5.05
N ILE A 191 16.88 -6.48 -3.89
CA ILE A 191 15.74 -5.63 -3.54
C ILE A 191 15.55 -4.55 -4.60
N ALA A 192 16.63 -3.85 -4.97
CA ALA A 192 16.61 -2.84 -6.02
C ALA A 192 16.07 -3.39 -7.36
N SER A 193 16.52 -4.57 -7.77
CA SER A 193 16.04 -5.21 -9.00
C SER A 193 14.56 -5.63 -8.91
N ARG A 194 14.10 -6.13 -7.76
CA ARG A 194 12.69 -6.49 -7.55
C ARG A 194 11.79 -5.26 -7.51
N LEU A 195 12.25 -4.18 -6.90
CA LEU A 195 11.52 -2.91 -6.87
C LEU A 195 11.39 -2.31 -8.28
N ASN A 196 12.44 -2.41 -9.11
CA ASN A 196 12.36 -2.02 -10.52
C ASN A 196 11.33 -2.84 -11.31
N GLN A 197 11.32 -4.17 -11.11
CA GLN A 197 10.32 -5.06 -11.72
C GLN A 197 8.90 -4.68 -11.28
N LEU A 198 8.70 -4.41 -9.99
CA LEU A 198 7.41 -3.97 -9.46
C LEU A 198 6.97 -2.64 -10.10
N HIS A 199 7.88 -1.67 -10.18
CA HIS A 199 7.61 -0.36 -10.75
C HIS A 199 7.20 -0.43 -12.23
N SER A 200 7.70 -1.41 -12.98
CA SER A 200 7.34 -1.64 -14.39
C SER A 200 5.90 -2.12 -14.62
N ILE A 201 5.16 -2.49 -13.56
CA ILE A 201 3.74 -2.87 -13.65
C ILE A 201 2.88 -1.72 -14.21
N VAL A 202 3.34 -0.48 -14.04
CA VAL A 202 2.70 0.71 -14.63
C VAL A 202 2.57 0.62 -16.16
N ASP A 203 3.43 -0.13 -16.84
CA ASP A 203 3.36 -0.32 -18.29
C ASP A 203 2.19 -1.24 -18.70
N ALA A 204 1.86 -2.21 -17.84
CA ALA A 204 0.73 -3.12 -18.03
C ALA A 204 -0.59 -2.50 -17.55
N PHE A 205 -0.52 -1.70 -16.48
CA PHE A 205 -1.64 -1.01 -15.87
C PHE A 205 -1.26 0.47 -15.69
N PRO A 206 -1.45 1.31 -16.72
CA PRO A 206 -1.15 2.73 -16.62
C PRO A 206 -2.18 3.47 -15.76
N PRO A 207 -1.79 4.55 -15.06
CA PRO A 207 -2.71 5.39 -14.30
C PRO A 207 -3.73 6.06 -15.22
N ALA A 208 -4.93 6.33 -14.68
CA ALA A 208 -5.91 7.16 -15.36
C ALA A 208 -5.41 8.63 -15.46
N GLU A 209 -5.98 9.42 -16.38
CA GLU A 209 -5.55 10.82 -16.62
C GLU A 209 -5.56 11.71 -15.36
N ASN A 210 -6.45 11.44 -14.40
CA ASN A 210 -6.60 12.20 -13.16
C ASN A 210 -6.29 11.36 -11.92
N GLU A 211 -5.48 10.31 -12.08
CA GLU A 211 -5.08 9.46 -10.96
C GLU A 211 -4.29 10.28 -9.92
N SER A 212 -4.77 10.29 -8.68
CA SER A 212 -4.07 10.95 -7.57
C SER A 212 -2.96 10.06 -7.03
N LEU A 213 -1.81 10.63 -6.67
CA LEU A 213 -0.72 9.86 -6.07
C LEU A 213 -1.10 9.36 -4.67
N GLU A 214 -0.79 8.10 -4.36
CA GLU A 214 -1.12 7.47 -3.06
C GLU A 214 -0.64 8.27 -1.86
N VAL A 215 0.57 8.82 -1.96
CA VAL A 215 1.20 9.59 -0.88
C VAL A 215 0.35 10.78 -0.48
N TRP A 216 -0.21 11.51 -1.45
CA TRP A 216 -0.99 12.72 -1.19
C TRP A 216 -2.40 12.41 -0.72
N GLN A 217 -3.04 11.38 -1.30
CA GLN A 217 -4.35 10.92 -0.84
C GLN A 217 -4.32 10.57 0.66
N ASN A 218 -3.31 9.82 1.08
CA ASN A 218 -3.17 9.40 2.48
C ASN A 218 -2.74 10.54 3.40
N ILE A 219 -1.79 11.40 3.00
CA ILE A 219 -1.39 12.58 3.78
C ILE A 219 -2.59 13.49 4.03
N ASP A 220 -3.37 13.81 2.99
CA ASP A 220 -4.52 14.71 3.12
C ASP A 220 -5.61 14.09 4.00
N LYS A 221 -5.87 12.79 3.83
CA LYS A 221 -6.78 12.01 4.69
C LYS A 221 -6.37 12.05 6.16
N TRP A 222 -5.12 11.73 6.47
CA TRP A 222 -4.65 11.66 7.86
C TRP A 222 -4.47 13.04 8.49
N TYR A 223 -4.09 14.05 7.71
CA TYR A 223 -4.07 15.44 8.16
C TYR A 223 -5.49 15.90 8.55
N HIS A 224 -6.50 15.55 7.76
CA HIS A 224 -7.89 15.87 8.12
C HIS A 224 -8.34 15.17 9.41
N SER A 225 -8.01 13.88 9.58
CA SER A 225 -8.25 13.14 10.83
C SER A 225 -7.53 13.76 12.05
N LEU A 226 -6.33 14.32 11.82
CA LEU A 226 -5.59 15.03 12.87
C LEU A 226 -6.36 16.26 13.35
N GLU A 227 -6.88 17.07 12.43
CA GLU A 227 -7.65 18.27 12.73
C GLU A 227 -8.98 17.96 13.46
N SER A 228 -9.68 16.91 13.05
CA SER A 228 -11.01 16.57 13.58
C SER A 228 -10.96 15.84 14.93
N GLU A 229 -10.03 14.90 15.11
CA GLU A 229 -10.06 13.94 16.22
C GLU A 229 -8.83 14.04 17.12
N ILE A 230 -7.63 14.03 16.55
CA ILE A 230 -6.38 13.90 17.31
C ILE A 230 -6.06 15.17 18.11
N LEU A 231 -6.35 16.37 17.59
CA LEU A 231 -6.19 17.61 18.36
C LEU A 231 -6.97 17.59 19.69
N SER A 232 -8.10 16.89 19.73
CA SER A 232 -8.87 16.72 20.97
C SER A 232 -8.16 15.78 21.95
N THR A 233 -7.52 14.71 21.46
CA THR A 233 -6.74 13.76 22.25
C THR A 233 -5.48 14.42 22.82
N LEU A 234 -4.77 15.21 22.01
CA LEU A 234 -3.60 15.97 22.46
C LEU A 234 -3.96 16.95 23.58
N LYS A 235 -5.10 17.67 23.46
CA LYS A 235 -5.60 18.55 24.54
C LYS A 235 -5.87 17.81 25.85
N LYS A 236 -6.27 16.54 25.78
CA LYS A 236 -6.54 15.68 26.96
C LYS A 236 -5.27 15.07 27.54
N ASN A 237 -4.15 15.07 26.81
CA ASN A 237 -2.86 14.54 27.25
C ASN A 237 -1.79 15.66 27.26
N PRO A 238 -1.65 16.40 28.37
CA PRO A 238 -0.73 17.55 28.46
C PRO A 238 0.74 17.21 28.19
N VAL A 239 1.15 15.96 28.46
CA VAL A 239 2.50 15.50 28.17
C VAL A 239 2.73 15.43 26.67
N TRP A 240 1.80 14.81 25.94
CA TRP A 240 1.86 14.72 24.48
C TRP A 240 1.76 16.09 23.81
N ALA A 241 0.85 16.95 24.26
CA ALA A 241 0.73 18.31 23.76
C ALA A 241 2.06 19.06 23.86
N LYS A 242 2.69 19.05 25.05
CA LYS A 242 4.00 19.69 25.27
C LYS A 242 5.11 19.10 24.40
N MET A 243 5.13 17.78 24.22
CA MET A 243 6.16 17.12 23.40
C MET A 243 6.02 17.46 21.91
N ILE A 244 4.80 17.54 21.38
CA ILE A 244 4.56 17.99 20.01
C ILE A 244 4.93 19.47 19.85
N GLU A 245 4.45 20.35 20.72
CA GLU A 245 4.73 21.80 20.64
C GLU A 245 6.23 22.13 20.62
N GLN A 246 7.07 21.29 21.24
CA GLN A 246 8.53 21.45 21.23
C GLN A 246 9.18 21.06 19.91
N ARG A 247 8.51 20.28 19.05
CA ARG A 247 9.10 19.68 17.84
C ARG A 247 8.40 20.09 16.55
N LEU A 248 7.12 20.48 16.63
CA LEU A 248 6.29 20.79 15.48
C LEU A 248 5.23 21.83 15.84
N ASP A 249 5.15 22.88 15.04
CA ASP A 249 4.05 23.83 15.08
C ASP A 249 2.88 23.29 14.26
N LEU A 250 1.91 22.67 14.94
CA LEU A 250 0.70 22.12 14.29
C LEU A 250 -0.11 23.18 13.56
N SER A 251 -0.05 24.45 13.97
CA SER A 251 -0.76 25.53 13.27
C SER A 251 -0.12 25.84 11.91
N GLN A 252 1.17 25.52 11.76
CA GLN A 252 1.89 25.72 10.51
C GLN A 252 1.87 24.50 9.59
N LEU A 253 1.53 23.32 10.12
CA LEU A 253 1.63 22.03 9.42
C LEU A 253 0.93 22.01 8.06
N HIS A 254 -0.27 22.58 7.93
CA HIS A 254 -0.95 22.65 6.62
C HIS A 254 -0.09 23.36 5.56
N LYS A 255 0.46 24.53 5.90
CA LYS A 255 1.34 25.28 4.99
C LYS A 255 2.63 24.52 4.70
N ASP A 256 3.17 23.82 5.68
CA ASP A 256 4.37 23.01 5.51
C ASP A 256 4.10 21.85 4.53
N ILE A 257 2.93 21.20 4.61
CA ILE A 257 2.47 20.17 3.66
C ILE A 257 2.34 20.77 2.25
N GLU A 258 1.69 21.92 2.11
CA GLU A 258 1.52 22.57 0.79
C GLU A 258 2.86 23.05 0.21
N THR A 259 3.80 23.49 1.06
CA THR A 259 5.16 23.84 0.65
C THR A 259 5.93 22.60 0.18
N CYS A 260 5.81 21.48 0.91
CA CYS A 260 6.37 20.19 0.51
C CYS A 260 5.85 19.73 -0.86
N LYS A 261 4.53 19.76 -1.07
CA LYS A 261 3.89 19.46 -2.37
C LYS A 261 4.43 20.37 -3.48
N SER A 262 4.53 21.68 -3.22
CA SER A 262 5.06 22.65 -4.18
C SER A 262 6.50 22.36 -4.60
N ILE A 263 7.39 22.07 -3.64
CA ILE A 263 8.78 21.71 -3.91
C ILE A 263 8.84 20.42 -4.75
N LEU A 264 8.08 19.40 -4.39
CA LEU A 264 8.11 18.10 -5.08
C LEU A 264 7.50 18.16 -6.48
N ASN A 265 6.54 19.05 -6.72
CA ASN A 265 5.99 19.30 -8.05
C ASN A 265 6.99 19.97 -9.02
N THR A 266 8.13 20.49 -8.53
CA THR A 266 9.19 21.01 -9.40
C THR A 266 10.01 19.90 -10.08
N LEU A 267 9.99 18.69 -9.52
CA LEU A 267 10.65 17.53 -10.11
C LEU A 267 9.72 16.85 -11.12
N SER A 268 10.24 16.57 -12.31
CA SER A 268 9.61 15.61 -13.22
C SER A 268 10.05 14.20 -12.83
N THR A 269 9.26 13.53 -11.98
CA THR A 269 9.51 12.15 -11.56
C THR A 269 8.57 11.18 -12.29
N PRO A 270 9.06 10.03 -12.79
CA PRO A 270 8.19 9.01 -13.34
C PRO A 270 7.26 8.44 -12.26
N THR A 271 5.95 8.47 -12.54
CA THR A 271 4.95 7.72 -11.79
C THR A 271 5.08 6.24 -12.13
N VAL A 272 5.08 5.40 -11.10
CA VAL A 272 5.20 3.94 -11.19
C VAL A 272 4.13 3.28 -10.33
N PHE A 273 3.98 1.97 -10.45
CA PHE A 273 3.26 1.19 -9.43
C PHE A 273 4.21 0.95 -8.25
N ALA A 274 4.03 1.71 -7.19
CA ALA A 274 4.88 1.68 -6.00
C ALA A 274 4.29 0.74 -4.94
N HIS A 275 5.17 0.08 -4.19
CA HIS A 275 4.80 -0.68 -3.00
C HIS A 275 4.41 0.23 -1.83
N ASN A 276 5.17 1.32 -1.65
CA ASN A 276 5.07 2.35 -0.59
C ASN A 276 5.44 1.90 0.83
N ASP A 277 5.59 0.59 1.10
CA ASP A 277 5.98 0.07 2.42
C ASP A 277 7.03 -1.07 2.36
N THR A 278 8.18 -0.83 1.73
CA THR A 278 9.25 -1.84 1.53
C THR A 278 10.17 -2.01 2.75
N GLN A 279 9.59 -2.08 3.95
CA GLN A 279 10.29 -2.47 5.18
C GLN A 279 10.68 -3.95 5.14
N TYR A 280 11.72 -4.36 5.88
CA TYR A 280 12.27 -5.73 5.77
C TYR A 280 11.26 -6.84 6.10
N GLY A 281 10.24 -6.53 6.91
CA GLY A 281 9.10 -7.38 7.26
C GLY A 281 8.26 -7.81 6.06
N ASN A 282 8.25 -6.97 5.01
CA ASN A 282 7.46 -7.14 3.79
C ASN A 282 8.29 -7.73 2.65
N ILE A 283 9.50 -8.21 2.93
CA ILE A 283 10.37 -8.84 1.95
C ILE A 283 10.69 -10.25 2.43
N LEU A 284 10.22 -11.24 1.67
CA LEU A 284 10.45 -12.65 1.91
C LEU A 284 11.63 -13.13 1.08
N LYS A 285 12.49 -13.93 1.70
CA LYS A 285 13.54 -14.70 1.05
C LYS A 285 13.05 -16.15 0.92
N ILE A 286 12.81 -16.59 -0.31
CA ILE A 286 12.32 -17.92 -0.62
C ILE A 286 13.38 -18.98 -0.26
N GLU A 287 12.95 -20.02 0.43
CA GLU A 287 13.84 -21.13 0.77
C GLU A 287 14.33 -21.84 -0.51
N ASN A 288 15.57 -22.34 -0.48
CA ASN A 288 16.25 -23.07 -1.56
C ASN A 288 16.66 -22.25 -2.81
N THR A 289 15.97 -21.15 -3.14
CA THR A 289 16.32 -20.30 -4.29
C THR A 289 17.01 -19.00 -3.91
N ASP A 290 16.88 -18.58 -2.65
CA ASP A 290 17.30 -17.27 -2.14
C ASP A 290 16.67 -16.07 -2.88
N GLU A 291 15.63 -16.32 -3.71
CA GLU A 291 14.91 -15.26 -4.42
C GLU A 291 14.12 -14.39 -3.44
N LEU A 292 14.06 -13.09 -3.72
CA LEU A 292 13.27 -12.15 -2.94
C LEU A 292 11.88 -11.96 -3.54
N VAL A 293 10.87 -11.98 -2.68
CA VAL A 293 9.46 -11.70 -3.00
C VAL A 293 8.95 -10.61 -2.07
N VAL A 294 8.36 -9.57 -2.64
CA VAL A 294 7.71 -8.49 -1.88
C VAL A 294 6.25 -8.88 -1.61
N ILE A 295 5.78 -8.60 -0.40
CA ILE A 295 4.43 -8.91 0.08
C ILE A 295 3.80 -7.70 0.77
N ASP A 296 2.51 -7.79 1.08
CA ASP A 296 1.75 -6.80 1.85
C ASP A 296 1.56 -5.45 1.12
N PHE A 297 0.78 -5.51 0.04
CA PHE A 297 0.52 -4.40 -0.88
C PHE A 297 -0.57 -3.43 -0.39
N GLU A 298 -0.79 -3.32 0.92
CA GLU A 298 -1.92 -2.56 1.48
C GLU A 298 -1.79 -1.04 1.32
N TYR A 299 -0.57 -0.53 1.14
CA TYR A 299 -0.26 0.86 0.82
C TYR A 299 0.07 1.09 -0.66
N SER A 300 0.01 0.04 -1.49
CA SER A 300 0.50 0.11 -2.86
C SER A 300 -0.45 0.85 -3.79
N GLY A 301 0.13 1.43 -4.84
CA GLY A 301 -0.60 2.18 -5.86
C GLY A 301 0.32 3.12 -6.62
N TYR A 302 -0.26 4.05 -7.37
CA TYR A 302 0.53 4.94 -8.21
C TYR A 302 1.25 5.99 -7.39
N ASN A 303 2.58 6.02 -7.50
CA ASN A 303 3.42 6.97 -6.79
C ASN A 303 4.73 7.21 -7.55
N PRO A 304 5.47 8.30 -7.28
CA PRO A 304 6.78 8.50 -7.88
C PRO A 304 7.80 7.45 -7.41
N ARG A 305 8.60 6.93 -8.33
CA ARG A 305 9.64 5.94 -7.99
C ARG A 305 10.62 6.44 -6.93
N GLY A 306 10.91 7.75 -6.93
CA GLY A 306 11.75 8.41 -5.94
C GLY A 306 11.18 8.29 -4.53
N TYR A 307 9.86 8.33 -4.35
CA TYR A 307 9.21 8.15 -3.06
C TYR A 307 9.40 6.73 -2.53
N ASP A 308 9.13 5.72 -3.35
CA ASP A 308 9.18 4.33 -2.87
C ASP A 308 10.63 3.91 -2.52
N ILE A 309 11.61 4.35 -3.31
CA ILE A 309 13.03 4.13 -3.02
C ILE A 309 13.48 4.94 -1.78
N ALA A 310 13.05 6.20 -1.64
CA ALA A 310 13.35 6.99 -0.45
C ALA A 310 12.76 6.37 0.82
N ASN A 311 11.53 5.84 0.72
CA ASN A 311 10.91 5.11 1.80
C ASN A 311 11.74 3.88 2.17
N HIS A 312 12.14 3.06 1.19
CA HIS A 312 13.01 1.91 1.44
C HIS A 312 14.30 2.30 2.19
N PHE A 313 14.96 3.39 1.80
CA PHE A 313 16.15 3.87 2.49
C PHE A 313 15.86 4.38 3.90
N CYS A 314 14.69 4.97 4.14
CA CYS A 314 14.27 5.35 5.49
C CYS A 314 14.09 4.14 6.41
N GLU A 315 13.62 3.00 5.88
CA GLU A 315 13.45 1.76 6.64
C GLU A 315 14.78 1.16 7.11
N TRP A 316 15.91 1.54 6.52
CA TRP A 316 17.22 1.17 7.06
C TRP A 316 17.45 1.79 8.45
N MET A 317 16.79 2.89 8.79
CA MET A 317 16.98 3.54 10.09
C MET A 317 16.22 2.88 11.24
N TYR A 318 15.37 1.87 10.97
CA TYR A 318 14.49 1.25 11.98
C TYR A 318 14.76 -0.24 12.14
N ASP A 319 15.08 -0.66 13.37
CA ASP A 319 15.10 -2.08 13.75
C ASP A 319 13.90 -2.38 14.66
N TYR A 320 12.80 -2.81 14.04
CA TYR A 320 11.55 -3.18 14.71
C TYR A 320 11.67 -4.44 15.58
N HIS A 321 12.79 -5.17 15.53
CA HIS A 321 13.07 -6.29 16.43
C HIS A 321 14.02 -5.90 17.58
N SER A 322 14.46 -4.65 17.64
CA SER A 322 15.29 -4.13 18.74
C SER A 322 14.48 -3.93 20.03
N SER A 323 15.17 -3.60 21.13
CA SER A 323 14.51 -3.21 22.38
C SER A 323 13.80 -1.85 22.33
N GLU A 324 14.05 -1.05 21.29
CA GLU A 324 13.44 0.27 21.08
C GLU A 324 12.89 0.37 19.63
N PRO A 325 11.87 -0.43 19.25
CA PRO A 325 11.47 -0.60 17.85
C PRO A 325 10.90 0.66 17.19
N ALA A 326 10.43 1.62 17.99
CA ALA A 326 9.93 2.91 17.53
C ALA A 326 11.03 3.96 17.28
N LYS A 327 12.28 3.68 17.67
CA LYS A 327 13.36 4.66 17.70
C LYS A 327 14.17 4.64 16.40
N MET A 328 14.33 5.81 15.79
CA MET A 328 15.10 5.98 14.58
C MET A 328 16.61 6.06 14.88
N ASN A 329 17.41 5.29 14.14
CA ASN A 329 18.85 5.44 14.12
C ASN A 329 19.30 6.16 12.84
N HIS A 330 19.44 7.48 12.90
CA HIS A 330 19.87 8.29 11.74
C HIS A 330 21.21 7.87 11.12
N LYS A 331 22.13 7.31 11.94
CA LYS A 331 23.44 6.86 11.46
C LYS A 331 23.36 5.63 10.56
N SER A 332 22.20 4.98 10.57
CA SER A 332 21.92 3.75 9.84
C SER A 332 21.33 4.00 8.45
N TYR A 333 21.03 5.26 8.09
CA TYR A 333 20.64 5.61 6.71
C TYR A 333 21.74 5.18 5.73
N PRO A 334 21.41 4.64 4.54
CA PRO A 334 22.42 4.15 3.60
C PRO A 334 23.40 5.27 3.23
N THR A 335 24.69 4.95 3.28
CA THR A 335 25.76 5.84 2.84
C THR A 335 25.63 6.12 1.35
N HIS A 336 26.23 7.21 0.85
CA HIS A 336 26.23 7.52 -0.58
C HIS A 336 26.71 6.34 -1.46
N LYS A 337 27.71 5.57 -1.00
CA LYS A 337 28.19 4.38 -1.71
C LYS A 337 27.12 3.28 -1.78
N GLU A 338 26.35 3.09 -0.71
CA GLU A 338 25.27 2.11 -0.66
C GLU A 338 24.08 2.54 -1.53
N GLN A 339 23.70 3.83 -1.46
CA GLN A 339 22.67 4.40 -2.33
C GLN A 339 23.05 4.23 -3.81
N VAL A 340 24.27 4.61 -4.21
CA VAL A 340 24.74 4.45 -5.59
C VAL A 340 24.71 2.97 -6.01
N ARG A 341 25.12 2.03 -5.14
CA ARG A 341 25.05 0.60 -5.44
C ARG A 341 23.61 0.15 -5.68
N PHE A 342 22.70 0.50 -4.78
CA PHE A 342 21.28 0.17 -4.90
C PHE A 342 20.68 0.75 -6.18
N LEU A 343 20.88 2.04 -6.41
CA LEU A 343 20.33 2.74 -7.58
C LEU A 343 20.94 2.23 -8.90
N THR A 344 22.20 1.80 -8.90
CA THR A 344 22.81 1.16 -10.08
C THR A 344 22.16 -0.20 -10.39
N ALA A 345 21.82 -0.97 -9.35
CA ALA A 345 21.10 -2.23 -9.52
C ALA A 345 19.63 -2.03 -9.91
N TYR A 346 19.01 -0.94 -9.47
CA TYR A 346 17.66 -0.53 -9.86
C TYR A 346 17.62 -0.07 -11.32
N ASP A 347 18.44 0.92 -11.68
CA ASP A 347 18.54 1.47 -13.04
C ASP A 347 19.88 2.20 -13.21
N LYS A 348 20.86 1.48 -13.77
CA LYS A 348 22.22 1.99 -14.02
C LYS A 348 22.29 3.22 -14.93
N HIS A 349 21.24 3.53 -15.69
CA HIS A 349 21.25 4.63 -16.65
C HIS A 349 20.81 5.97 -16.04
N HIS A 350 20.10 5.94 -14.91
CA HIS A 350 19.48 7.14 -14.31
C HIS A 350 19.92 7.36 -12.85
N VAL A 351 21.11 6.89 -12.46
CA VAL A 351 21.56 6.93 -11.06
C VAL A 351 21.62 8.36 -10.51
N THR A 352 22.03 9.33 -11.32
CA THR A 352 22.17 10.73 -10.87
C THR A 352 20.80 11.37 -10.62
N GLU A 353 19.86 11.14 -11.53
CA GLU A 353 18.47 11.58 -11.43
C GLU A 353 17.80 10.93 -10.22
N LEU A 354 17.95 9.61 -10.06
CA LEU A 354 17.40 8.86 -8.94
C LEU A 354 17.92 9.34 -7.59
N LEU A 355 19.20 9.71 -7.47
CA LEU A 355 19.74 10.31 -6.24
C LEU A 355 19.02 11.63 -5.89
N GLN A 356 18.75 12.47 -6.88
CA GLN A 356 18.03 13.74 -6.68
C GLN A 356 16.56 13.49 -6.32
N GLU A 357 15.91 12.54 -7.00
CA GLU A 357 14.53 12.14 -6.70
C GLU A 357 14.42 11.65 -5.25
N VAL A 358 15.26 10.70 -4.85
CA VAL A 358 15.25 10.09 -3.51
C VAL A 358 15.50 11.12 -2.41
N GLU A 359 16.51 11.98 -2.58
CA GLU A 359 16.86 13.01 -1.61
C GLU A 359 15.70 13.99 -1.37
N LEU A 360 14.97 14.37 -2.43
CA LEU A 360 13.83 15.28 -2.30
C LEU A 360 12.60 14.57 -1.72
N TRP A 361 12.28 13.36 -2.18
CA TRP A 361 11.10 12.63 -1.71
C TRP A 361 11.20 12.14 -0.26
N LYS A 362 12.41 12.05 0.31
CA LYS A 362 12.65 11.67 1.71
C LYS A 362 11.79 12.45 2.71
N MET A 363 11.59 13.76 2.51
CA MET A 363 10.78 14.58 3.42
C MET A 363 9.31 14.13 3.43
N ALA A 364 8.75 13.77 2.28
CA ALA A 364 7.39 13.26 2.18
C ALA A 364 7.25 11.88 2.84
N CYS A 365 8.26 11.01 2.77
CA CYS A 365 8.26 9.72 3.48
C CYS A 365 8.19 9.93 5.00
N HIS A 366 8.90 10.94 5.52
CA HIS A 366 8.84 11.27 6.94
C HIS A 366 7.49 11.87 7.34
N LEU A 367 6.92 12.76 6.52
CA LEU A 367 5.59 13.32 6.74
C LEU A 367 4.50 12.23 6.75
N PHE A 368 4.49 11.36 5.74
CA PHE A 368 3.51 10.29 5.57
C PHE A 368 3.44 9.39 6.81
N TRP A 369 4.57 8.81 7.19
CA TRP A 369 4.62 7.89 8.33
C TRP A 369 4.54 8.60 9.68
N GLY A 370 4.90 9.88 9.73
CA GLY A 370 4.70 10.72 10.90
C GLY A 370 3.21 10.97 11.20
N LEU A 371 2.43 11.32 10.18
CA LEU A 371 0.97 11.47 10.31
C LEU A 371 0.30 10.13 10.61
N TRP A 372 0.69 9.07 9.90
CA TRP A 372 0.22 7.71 10.18
C TRP A 372 0.44 7.31 11.64
N GLY A 373 1.64 7.56 12.18
CA GLY A 373 1.96 7.23 13.57
C GLY A 373 1.12 8.02 14.57
N LEU A 374 0.81 9.30 14.31
CA LEU A 374 -0.10 10.07 15.17
C LEU A 374 -1.51 9.50 15.17
N VAL A 375 -2.03 9.13 13.99
CA VAL A 375 -3.34 8.47 13.87
C VAL A 375 -3.33 7.19 14.68
N GLN A 376 -2.31 6.33 14.50
CA GLN A 376 -2.18 5.07 15.20
C GLN A 376 -2.01 5.22 16.71
N ALA A 377 -1.31 6.25 17.19
CA ALA A 377 -1.17 6.53 18.62
C ALA A 377 -2.51 6.76 19.33
N SER A 378 -3.55 7.15 18.60
CA SER A 378 -4.89 7.40 19.16
C SER A 378 -5.82 6.20 19.17
N GLN A 379 -5.52 5.16 18.40
CA GLN A 379 -6.47 4.06 18.13
C GLN A 379 -5.89 2.65 18.14
N SER A 380 -4.56 2.51 18.00
CA SER A 380 -3.91 1.20 17.90
C SER A 380 -3.84 0.53 19.27
N GLU A 381 -4.19 -0.77 19.32
CA GLU A 381 -4.08 -1.61 20.52
C GLU A 381 -2.71 -2.30 20.64
N ILE A 382 -1.81 -2.05 19.68
CA ILE A 382 -0.52 -2.71 19.59
C ILE A 382 0.49 -2.01 20.50
N ASP A 383 1.26 -2.81 21.24
CA ASP A 383 2.36 -2.34 22.09
C ASP A 383 3.55 -1.86 21.24
N PHE A 384 3.41 -0.65 20.71
CA PHE A 384 4.42 0.08 19.95
C PHE A 384 4.28 1.57 20.28
N ASP A 385 5.39 2.27 20.49
CA ASP A 385 5.38 3.71 20.79
C ASP A 385 5.14 4.55 19.53
N TYR A 386 3.90 4.51 19.02
CA TYR A 386 3.45 5.26 17.85
C TYR A 386 3.64 6.77 18.00
N PHE A 387 3.49 7.28 19.22
CA PHE A 387 3.64 8.70 19.51
C PHE A 387 5.11 9.13 19.45
N GLY A 388 6.02 8.39 20.08
CA GLY A 388 7.47 8.62 19.96
C GLY A 388 7.95 8.50 18.52
N TYR A 389 7.52 7.43 17.82
CA TYR A 389 7.82 7.21 16.40
C TYR A 389 7.40 8.40 15.53
N SER A 390 6.14 8.84 15.66
CA SER A 390 5.61 9.93 14.85
C SER A 390 6.32 11.26 15.11
N LEU A 391 6.65 11.57 16.35
CA LEU A 391 7.41 12.77 16.71
C LEU A 391 8.80 12.81 16.07
N GLU A 392 9.52 11.69 16.05
CA GLU A 392 10.81 11.61 15.38
C GLU A 392 10.66 11.80 13.87
N ARG A 393 9.72 11.10 13.22
CA ARG A 393 9.46 11.25 11.77
C ARG A 393 9.10 12.70 11.42
N LEU A 394 8.15 13.32 12.12
CA LEU A 394 7.70 14.68 11.84
C LEU A 394 8.80 15.72 12.10
N SER A 395 9.65 15.50 13.10
CA SER A 395 10.81 16.37 13.34
C SER A 395 11.80 16.31 12.17
N VAL A 396 12.06 15.13 11.61
CA VAL A 396 12.90 15.00 10.42
C VAL A 396 12.24 15.64 9.20
N PHE A 397 10.94 15.42 8.98
CA PHE A 397 10.21 16.12 7.91
C PHE A 397 10.44 17.63 7.96
N LYS A 398 10.31 18.24 9.14
CA LYS A 398 10.50 19.67 9.31
C LYS A 398 11.94 20.11 9.00
N GLN A 399 12.93 19.38 9.51
CA GLN A 399 14.35 19.64 9.22
C GLN A 399 14.66 19.56 7.73
N GLU A 400 14.14 18.56 7.04
CA GLU A 400 14.30 18.39 5.60
C GLU A 400 13.64 19.56 4.86
N LEU A 401 12.37 19.88 5.16
CA LEU A 401 11.64 20.98 4.53
C LEU A 401 12.35 22.33 4.69
N ASP A 402 12.82 22.64 5.90
CA ASP A 402 13.51 23.91 6.20
C ASP A 402 14.85 23.99 5.46
N ALA A 403 15.59 22.87 5.37
CA ALA A 403 16.84 22.79 4.60
C ALA A 403 16.61 23.05 3.10
N LYS A 404 15.53 22.51 2.52
CA LYS A 404 15.19 22.70 1.10
C LYS A 404 14.66 24.10 0.83
N THR A 405 13.89 24.68 1.75
CA THR A 405 13.37 26.05 1.59
C THR A 405 14.48 27.10 1.66
N THR A 406 15.49 26.88 2.52
CA THR A 406 16.65 27.78 2.65
C THR A 406 17.56 27.76 1.42
N GLN A 407 17.56 26.69 0.63
CA GLN A 407 18.36 26.60 -0.61
C GLN A 407 17.69 27.29 -1.81
N VAL A 408 16.38 27.58 -1.73
CA VAL A 408 15.58 28.20 -2.80
C VAL A 408 15.39 29.71 -2.58
N ALA A 409 15.57 30.20 -1.35
CA ALA A 409 15.57 31.62 -0.98
C ALA A 409 16.96 32.26 -1.16
#